data_AF-A0A5J4PDY4-F1
#
_entry.id   AF-A0A5J4PDY4-F1
#
_cell.length_a   1.000
_cell.length_b   1.000
_cell.length_c   1.000
_cell.angle_alpha   90.00
_cell.angle_beta   90.00
_cell.angle_gamma   90.00
#
_symmetry.space_group_name_H-M   'P 1'
#
loop_
_entity.id
_entity.type
_entity.pdbx_description
1 polymer ?
#
loop_
_entity_poly.entity_id
_entity_poly.type
_entity_poly.pdbx_seq_one_letter_code
_entity_poly.pdbx_strand_id
1 'polypeptide(L)'
;MMALQMAIEATPQNKRIGLIHHSDRGAQYCCKEYVKLLKSNHIRISMTENGDPYENALAERMNGILKAEWLDMEEYTDFLQAKERICQIINIYTKLG
;
A
#
# COMPACT_ATOMS: atom_id res chain seq x y z
N MET A 1 -7.07 7.49 -1.28
CA MET A 1 -7.07 7.34 -2.76
C MET A 1 -5.71 7.62 -3.41
N MET A 2 -4.94 8.63 -2.98
CA MET A 2 -3.63 8.96 -3.59
C MET A 2 -2.66 7.76 -3.70
N ALA A 3 -2.55 6.93 -2.67
CA ALA A 3 -1.67 5.75 -2.71
C ALA A 3 -2.07 4.73 -3.80
N LEU A 4 -3.37 4.48 -4.00
CA LEU A 4 -3.85 3.59 -5.06
C LEU A 4 -3.52 4.17 -6.44
N GLN A 5 -3.72 5.47 -6.62
CA GLN A 5 -3.42 6.13 -7.89
C GLN A 5 -1.92 6.07 -8.22
N MET A 6 -1.06 6.36 -7.24
CA MET A 6 0.39 6.22 -7.40
C MET A 6 0.80 4.78 -7.76
N ALA A 7 0.20 3.77 -7.14
CA ALA A 7 0.46 2.36 -7.45
C ALA A 7 0.04 1.97 -8.88
N ILE A 8 -1.12 2.47 -9.32
CA ILE A 8 -1.59 2.27 -10.70
C ILE A 8 -0.62 2.94 -11.68
N GLU A 9 -0.24 4.20 -11.44
CA GLU A 9 0.69 4.97 -12.29
C GLU A 9 2.07 4.32 -12.38
N ALA A 10 2.58 3.76 -11.28
CA ALA A 10 3.85 3.02 -11.24
C ALA A 10 3.79 1.66 -11.96
N THR A 11 2.59 1.12 -12.22
CA THR A 11 2.39 -0.17 -12.88
C THR A 11 2.16 0.02 -14.39
N PRO A 12 3.02 -0.52 -15.28
CA PRO A 12 2.83 -0.44 -16.72
C PRO A 12 1.48 -1.01 -17.17
N GLN A 13 0.81 -0.35 -18.13
CA GLN A 13 -0.57 -0.69 -18.51
C GLN A 13 -0.71 -2.12 -19.05
N ASN A 14 0.30 -2.63 -19.77
CA ASN A 14 0.34 -4.02 -20.25
C ASN A 14 0.44 -5.06 -19.13
N LYS A 15 0.91 -4.68 -17.94
CA LYS A 15 0.96 -5.54 -16.74
C LYS A 15 -0.29 -5.44 -15.86
N ARG A 16 -1.25 -4.56 -16.19
CA ARG A 16 -2.51 -4.42 -15.43
C ARG A 16 -3.54 -5.48 -15.82
N ILE A 17 -3.41 -6.09 -17.00
CA ILE A 17 -4.33 -7.13 -17.48
C ILE A 17 -4.16 -8.40 -16.62
N GLY A 18 -5.23 -8.81 -15.94
CA GLY A 18 -5.22 -9.95 -15.03
C GLY A 18 -4.78 -9.62 -13.60
N LEU A 19 -4.44 -8.36 -13.31
CA LEU A 19 -4.10 -7.92 -11.95
C LEU A 19 -5.32 -8.03 -11.04
N ILE A 20 -5.12 -8.55 -9.83
CA ILE A 20 -6.12 -8.58 -8.77
C ILE A 20 -5.64 -7.67 -7.65
N HIS A 21 -6.45 -6.67 -7.31
CA HIS A 21 -6.23 -5.83 -6.15
C HIS A 21 -6.90 -6.47 -4.93
N HIS A 22 -6.08 -6.83 -3.95
CA HIS A 22 -6.53 -7.36 -2.67
C HIS A 22 -6.64 -6.21 -1.66
N SER A 23 -7.79 -6.09 -1.02
CA SER A 23 -8.05 -5.06 0.00
C SER A 23 -8.95 -5.60 1.11
N ASP A 24 -8.73 -5.16 2.35
CA ASP A 24 -9.64 -5.45 3.45
C ASP A 24 -11.00 -4.76 3.29
N ARG A 25 -12.02 -5.26 4.00
CA ARG A 25 -13.33 -4.61 4.15
C ARG A 25 -13.25 -3.36 5.04
N GLY A 26 -12.63 -2.30 4.54
CA GLY A 26 -12.70 -0.96 5.12
C GLY A 26 -13.70 -0.08 4.37
N ALA A 27 -14.43 0.80 5.08
CA ALA A 27 -15.39 1.73 4.45
C ALA A 27 -14.75 2.61 3.34
N GLN A 28 -13.44 2.87 3.43
CA GLN A 28 -12.67 3.56 2.39
C GLN A 28 -12.56 2.78 1.07
N TYR A 29 -12.60 1.45 1.12
CA TYR A 29 -12.49 0.54 -0.03
C TYR A 29 -13.86 0.25 -0.67
N CYS A 30 -14.95 0.48 0.08
CA CYS A 30 -16.32 0.44 -0.43
C CYS A 30 -16.77 1.75 -1.13
N CYS A 31 -15.94 2.80 -1.15
CA CYS A 31 -16.33 4.04 -1.81
C CYS A 31 -16.43 3.83 -3.33
N LYS A 32 -17.49 4.36 -3.95
CA LYS A 32 -17.77 4.16 -5.38
C LYS A 32 -16.62 4.64 -6.28
N GLU A 33 -15.91 5.68 -5.87
CA GLU A 33 -14.77 6.24 -6.60
C GLU A 33 -13.59 5.28 -6.64
N TYR A 34 -13.32 4.59 -5.53
CA TYR A 34 -12.26 3.60 -5.42
C TYR A 34 -12.49 2.40 -6.35
N VAL A 35 -13.71 1.84 -6.32
CA VAL A 35 -14.12 0.75 -7.21
C VAL A 35 -14.09 1.19 -8.68
N LYS A 36 -14.52 2.43 -8.96
CA LYS A 36 -14.51 2.98 -10.32
C LYS A 36 -13.09 3.11 -10.87
N LEU A 37 -12.13 3.57 -10.06
CA LEU A 37 -10.73 3.72 -10.45
C LEU A 37 -10.06 2.38 -10.79
N LEU A 38 -10.32 1.33 -10.01
CA LEU A 38 -9.80 -0.01 -10.28
C LEU A 38 -10.41 -0.61 -11.56
N LYS A 39 -11.74 -0.49 -11.72
CA LYS A 39 -12.44 -0.98 -12.92
C LYS A 39 -12.01 -0.26 -14.20
N SER A 40 -11.79 1.06 -14.15
CA SER A 40 -11.33 1.83 -15.32
C SER A 40 -9.90 1.45 -15.75
N ASN A 41 -9.15 0.79 -14.88
CA ASN A 41 -7.81 0.28 -15.17
C ASN A 41 -7.76 -1.23 -15.44
N HIS A 42 -8.93 -1.88 -15.62
CA HIS A 42 -9.06 -3.33 -15.83
C HIS A 42 -8.51 -4.20 -14.70
N ILE A 43 -8.43 -3.65 -13.48
CA ILE A 43 -7.95 -4.36 -12.30
C ILE A 43 -9.15 -5.03 -11.62
N ARG A 44 -9.06 -6.34 -11.39
CA ARG A 44 -10.08 -7.11 -10.66
C ARG A 44 -9.97 -6.79 -9.17
N ILE A 45 -11.09 -6.76 -8.47
CA ILE A 45 -11.12 -6.46 -7.04
C ILE A 45 -11.44 -7.74 -6.30
N SER A 46 -10.58 -8.12 -5.35
CA SER A 46 -10.83 -9.19 -4.40
C SER A 46 -10.87 -8.57 -3.00
N MET A 47 -12.07 -8.39 -2.46
CA MET A 47 -12.26 -7.95 -1.08
C MET A 47 -12.39 -9.19 -0.21
N THR A 48 -11.52 -9.33 0.78
CA THR A 48 -11.58 -10.42 1.74
C THR A 48 -12.73 -10.20 2.74
N GLU A 49 -13.56 -11.22 2.99
CA GLU A 49 -14.50 -11.21 4.13
C GLU A 49 -13.79 -11.52 5.45
N ASN A 50 -12.71 -12.29 5.37
CA ASN A 50 -11.71 -12.54 6.39
C ASN A 50 -10.36 -12.29 5.71
N GLY A 51 -9.64 -11.23 6.07
CA GLY A 51 -8.31 -10.94 5.52
C GLY A 51 -7.44 -12.20 5.51
N ASP A 52 -6.70 -12.46 4.43
CA ASP A 52 -5.70 -13.53 4.47
C ASP A 52 -4.72 -13.17 5.60
N PRO A 53 -4.71 -13.91 6.72
CA PRO A 53 -3.94 -13.53 7.88
C PRO A 53 -2.46 -13.45 7.55
N TYR A 54 -2.01 -14.16 6.50
CA TYR A 54 -0.61 -14.18 6.10
C TYR A 54 -0.18 -12.87 5.42
N GLU A 55 -0.97 -12.38 4.47
CA GLU A 55 -0.67 -11.10 3.80
C GLU A 55 -0.83 -9.92 4.75
N ASN A 56 -1.88 -9.93 5.60
CA ASN A 56 -2.09 -8.88 6.58
C ASN A 56 -1.02 -8.92 7.69
N ALA A 57 -0.63 -10.10 8.19
CA ALA A 57 0.43 -10.19 9.20
C ALA A 57 1.78 -9.71 8.69
N LEU A 58 2.10 -9.91 7.41
CA LEU A 58 3.33 -9.37 6.82
C LEU A 58 3.29 -7.83 6.77
N ALA A 59 2.18 -7.26 6.30
CA ALA A 59 1.99 -5.81 6.25
C ALA A 59 1.98 -5.18 7.66
N GLU A 60 1.30 -5.80 8.62
CA GLU A 60 1.27 -5.37 10.03
C GLU A 60 2.66 -5.46 10.67
N ARG A 61 3.42 -6.52 10.40
CA ARG A 61 4.80 -6.64 10.88
C ARG A 61 5.68 -5.54 10.29
N MET A 62 5.57 -5.25 9.00
CA MET A 62 6.30 -4.13 8.38
C MET A 62 5.90 -2.80 9.01
N ASN A 63 4.60 -2.55 9.22
CA ASN A 63 4.10 -1.34 9.87
C ASN A 63 4.57 -1.23 11.33
N GLY A 64 4.67 -2.36 12.03
CA GLY A 64 5.17 -2.43 13.41
C GLY A 64 6.64 -2.08 13.50
N ILE A 65 7.48 -2.66 12.64
CA ILE A 65 8.91 -2.29 12.54
C ILE A 65 9.03 -0.82 12.15
N LEU A 66 8.22 -0.37 11.17
CA LEU A 66 8.23 1.03 10.71
C LEU A 66 8.02 2.03 11.85
N LYS A 67 7.06 1.73 12.71
CA LYS A 67 6.74 2.56 13.86
C LYS A 67 7.82 2.46 14.94
N ALA A 68 8.17 1.25 15.35
CA ALA A 68 9.05 1.02 16.49
C ALA A 68 10.50 1.45 16.24
N GLU A 69 11.05 1.23 15.03
CA GLU A 69 12.46 1.48 14.76
C GLU A 69 12.75 2.88 14.21
N TRP A 70 11.77 3.52 13.57
CA TRP A 70 12.01 4.83 12.93
C TRP A 70 11.08 5.92 13.42
N LEU A 71 9.75 5.72 13.43
CA LEU A 71 8.84 6.80 13.84
C LEU A 71 8.90 7.12 15.34
N ASP A 72 9.09 6.11 16.19
CA ASP A 72 9.14 6.29 17.65
C ASP A 72 10.56 6.62 18.16
N MET A 73 11.59 6.42 17.33
CA MET A 73 13.01 6.55 17.70
C MET A 73 13.73 7.73 17.03
N GLU A 74 13.16 8.33 15.99
CA GLU A 74 13.74 9.49 15.27
C GLU A 74 12.82 10.72 15.41
N GLU A 75 13.40 11.87 15.75
CA GLU A 75 12.71 13.16 15.66
C GLU A 75 12.87 13.74 14.25
N TYR A 76 11.76 14.11 13.62
CA TYR A 76 11.75 14.72 12.29
C TYR A 76 11.51 16.22 12.41
N THR A 77 12.43 17.01 11.85
CA THR A 77 12.31 18.48 11.85
C THR A 77 11.19 18.97 10.94
N ASP A 78 10.89 18.24 9.86
CA ASP A 78 9.81 18.57 8.94
C ASP A 78 9.23 17.34 8.22
N PHE A 79 8.09 17.54 7.57
CA PHE A 79 7.38 16.48 6.86
C PHE A 79 8.16 15.91 5.66
N LEU A 80 9.01 16.72 5.02
CA LEU A 80 9.77 16.29 3.86
C LEU A 80 10.85 15.28 4.28
N GLN A 81 11.55 15.56 5.38
CA GLN A 81 12.53 14.67 5.97
C GLN A 81 11.90 13.33 6.39
N ALA A 82 10.74 13.38 7.06
CA ALA A 82 9.99 12.16 7.42
C ALA A 82 9.60 11.35 6.17
N LYS A 83 9.13 12.02 5.11
CA LYS A 83 8.75 11.39 3.84
C LYS A 83 9.94 10.73 3.14
N GLU A 84 11.08 11.42 3.05
CA GLU A 84 12.30 10.86 2.46
C GLU A 84 12.79 9.64 3.22
N ARG A 85 12.75 9.70 4.55
CA ARG A 85 13.14 8.58 5.42
C ARG A 85 12.26 7.36 5.19
N ILE A 86 10.94 7.53 5.20
CA ILE A 86 9.98 6.46 4.90
C ILE A 86 10.24 5.86 3.52
N CYS A 87 10.50 6.68 2.49
CA CYS A 87 10.84 6.20 1.15
C CYS A 87 12.12 5.35 1.13
N GLN A 88 13.16 5.75 1.86
CA GLN A 88 14.40 4.98 1.97
C GLN A 88 14.16 3.63 2.64
N ILE A 89 13.38 3.60 3.72
CA ILE A 89 13.06 2.37 4.45
C ILE A 89 12.29 1.41 3.54
N ILE A 90 11.25 1.88 2.85
CA ILE A 90 10.48 1.07 1.89
C ILE A 90 11.42 0.47 0.82
N ASN A 91 12.38 1.25 0.33
CA ASN A 91 13.34 0.80 -0.68
C ASN A 91 14.32 -0.25 -0.14
N ILE A 92 14.80 -0.10 1.10
CA ILE A 92 15.66 -1.09 1.77
C ILE A 92 14.92 -2.42 1.89
N TYR A 93 13.68 -2.40 2.36
CA TYR A 93 12.87 -3.61 2.53
C TYR A 93 12.50 -4.27 1.20
N THR A 94 12.15 -3.48 0.18
CA THR A 94 11.79 -4.00 -1.15
C THR A 94 12.99 -4.60 -1.90
N LYS A 95 14.23 -4.23 -1.54
CA LYS A 95 15.47 -4.73 -2.17
C LYS A 95 16.15 -5.87 -1.42
N LEU A 96 15.78 -6.11 -0.16
CA LEU A 96 16.35 -7.17 0.67
C LEU A 96 15.55 -8.49 0.62
N GLY A 97 14.38 -8.49 -0.02
CA GLY A 97 13.60 -9.70 -0.37
C GLY A 97 13.77 -10.07 -1.83
#